data_AF-A0A1F2RUL0-F1
#
_entry.id   AF-A0A1F2RUL0-F1
#
_cell.length_a   1.000
_cell.length_b   1.000
_cell.length_c   1.000
_cell.angle_alpha   90.00
_cell.angle_beta   90.00
_cell.angle_gamma   90.00
#
_symmetry.space_group_name_H-M   'P 1'
#
loop_
_entity.id
_entity.type
_entity.pdbx_description
1 polymer ?
#
loop_
_entity_poly.entity_id
_entity_poly.type
_entity_poly.pdbx_seq_one_letter_code
_entity_poly.pdbx_strand_id
1 'polypeptide(L)'
;MIDGFRIDVTAEELVTHLDRRITHHRERALECDARLQRLRALDTAADEEEDVFQMCGPSRIDGLERLIARHRNREVFLMFARNHVVANEIYRLSEDDLQLLEWLPLQEASFMAERY
;
A
#
# COMPACT_ATOMS: atom_id res chain seq x y z
N MET A 1 -2.98 2.38 33.26
CA MET A 1 -2.94 2.52 31.79
C MET A 1 -1.80 1.61 31.33
N ILE A 2 -2.08 0.57 30.55
CA ILE A 2 -1.04 -0.35 30.08
C ILE A 2 -0.37 0.34 28.88
N ASP A 3 0.92 0.63 28.98
CA ASP A 3 1.72 1.04 27.81
C ASP A 3 1.61 -0.08 26.77
N GLY A 4 1.21 0.26 25.55
CA GLY A 4 1.14 -0.69 24.44
C GLY A 4 2.44 -1.48 24.28
N PHE A 5 2.39 -2.64 23.64
CA PHE A 5 3.57 -3.47 23.48
C PHE A 5 4.61 -2.78 22.58
N ARG A 6 5.89 -2.97 22.90
CA ARG A 6 7.03 -2.49 22.10
C ARG A 6 7.89 -3.67 21.71
N ILE A 7 8.39 -3.66 20.48
CA ILE A 7 9.27 -4.71 19.95
C ILE A 7 10.62 -4.09 19.67
N ASP A 8 11.67 -4.73 20.19
CA ASP A 8 13.05 -4.39 19.86
C ASP A 8 13.44 -5.19 18.60
N VAL A 9 13.92 -4.49 17.58
CA VAL A 9 14.39 -5.06 16.31
C VAL A 9 15.73 -4.46 15.95
N THR A 10 16.61 -5.29 15.40
CA THR A 10 17.90 -4.84 14.90
C THR A 10 17.75 -4.01 13.62
N ALA A 11 18.73 -3.15 13.34
CA ALA A 11 18.81 -2.44 12.06
C ALA A 11 18.77 -3.39 10.84
N GLU A 12 19.37 -4.58 10.93
CA GLU A 12 19.38 -5.58 9.85
C GLU A 12 17.99 -6.17 9.60
N GLU A 13 17.28 -6.56 10.66
CA GLU A 13 15.89 -7.04 10.57
C GLU A 13 14.97 -5.95 10.00
N LEU A 14 15.18 -4.71 10.43
CA LEU A 14 14.42 -3.56 9.97
C LEU A 14 14.63 -3.30 8.47
N VAL A 15 15.89 -3.23 8.02
CA VAL A 15 16.21 -3.05 6.60
C VAL A 15 15.65 -4.20 5.75
N THR A 16 15.81 -5.45 6.20
CA THR A 16 15.33 -6.63 5.48
C THR A 16 13.82 -6.59 5.29
N HIS A 17 13.07 -6.25 6.33
CA HIS A 17 11.61 -6.13 6.22
C HIS A 17 11.20 -4.97 5.30
N LEU A 18 11.85 -3.81 5.43
CA LEU A 18 11.56 -2.66 4.58
C LEU A 18 11.83 -2.97 3.10
N ASP A 19 12.95 -3.60 2.77
CA ASP A 19 13.28 -4.00 1.40
C ASP A 19 12.23 -4.97 0.82
N ARG A 20 11.73 -5.90 1.62
CA ARG A 20 10.61 -6.79 1.24
C ARG A 20 9.32 -6.00 0.97
N ARG A 21 8.95 -5.07 1.85
CA ARG A 21 7.72 -4.27 1.69
C ARG A 21 7.81 -3.29 0.52
N ILE A 22 8.97 -2.66 0.30
CA ILE A 22 9.24 -1.82 -0.88
C ILE A 22 9.01 -2.63 -2.16
N THR A 23 9.60 -3.81 -2.25
CA THR A 23 9.44 -4.71 -3.40
C THR A 23 7.97 -5.07 -3.62
N HIS A 24 7.27 -5.47 -2.56
CA HIS A 24 5.84 -5.76 -2.63
C HIS A 24 5.01 -4.59 -3.19
N HIS A 25 5.22 -3.37 -2.70
CA HIS A 25 4.48 -2.21 -3.18
C HIS A 25 4.80 -1.86 -4.64
N ARG A 26 6.06 -2.00 -5.05
CA ARG A 26 6.47 -1.82 -6.44
C ARG A 26 5.79 -2.82 -7.37
N GLU A 27 5.84 -4.11 -7.04
CA GLU A 27 5.23 -5.18 -7.83
C GLU A 27 3.71 -4.97 -7.96
N ARG A 28 3.04 -4.63 -6.86
CA ARG A 28 1.60 -4.36 -6.86
C ARG A 28 1.22 -3.15 -7.71
N ALA A 29 2.04 -2.09 -7.70
CA ALA A 29 1.82 -0.95 -8.58
C ALA A 29 1.95 -1.35 -10.06
N LEU A 30 2.97 -2.15 -10.41
CA LEU A 30 3.19 -2.64 -11.77
C LEU A 30 2.04 -3.54 -12.25
N GLU A 31 1.54 -4.44 -11.42
CA GLU A 31 0.39 -5.29 -11.73
C GLU A 31 -0.87 -4.47 -12.01
N CYS A 32 -1.11 -3.45 -11.18
CA CYS A 32 -2.25 -2.55 -11.37
C CYS A 32 -2.11 -1.71 -12.64
N ASP A 33 -0.90 -1.23 -12.94
CA ASP A 33 -0.59 -0.48 -14.17
C ASP A 33 -0.81 -1.35 -15.42
N ALA A 34 -0.32 -2.59 -15.43
CA ALA A 34 -0.55 -3.54 -16.51
C ALA A 34 -2.05 -3.87 -16.69
N ARG A 35 -2.81 -3.92 -15.59
CA ARG A 35 -4.28 -4.08 -15.65
C ARG A 35 -4.97 -2.84 -16.21
N LEU A 36 -4.53 -1.64 -15.83
CA LEU A 36 -5.06 -0.37 -16.33
C LEU A 36 -4.82 -0.22 -17.83
N GLN A 37 -3.62 -0.55 -18.31
CA GLN A 37 -3.27 -0.52 -19.73
C GLN A 37 -4.17 -1.46 -20.55
N ARG A 38 -4.41 -2.68 -20.06
CA ARG A 38 -5.35 -3.62 -20.71
C ARG A 38 -6.77 -3.10 -20.78
N LEU A 39 -7.26 -2.45 -19.71
CA LEU A 39 -8.61 -1.87 -19.71
C LEU A 39 -8.73 -0.71 -20.68
N ARG A 40 -7.76 0.20 -20.71
CA ARG A 40 -7.75 1.32 -21.66
C ARG A 40 -7.73 0.83 -23.11
N ALA A 41 -6.96 -0.22 -23.41
CA ALA A 41 -6.94 -0.81 -24.76
C ALA A 41 -8.28 -1.45 -25.17
N LEU A 42 -9.06 -1.95 -24.21
CA LEU A 42 -10.40 -2.51 -24.46
C LEU A 42 -11.47 -1.43 -24.64
N ASP A 43 -11.42 -0.35 -23.85
CA ASP A 43 -12.32 0.82 -24.02
C ASP A 43 -12.15 1.43 -25.41
N THR A 44 -10.90 1.64 -25.83
CA THR A 44 -10.61 2.20 -27.17
C THR A 44 -11.10 1.32 -28.32
N ALA A 45 -11.34 0.02 -28.09
CA ALA A 45 -11.93 -0.89 -29.08
C ALA A 45 -13.46 -0.94 -29.03
N ALA A 46 -14.08 -0.43 -27.97
CA ALA A 46 -15.54 -0.39 -27.77
C ALA A 46 -16.14 1.00 -28.08
N ASP A 47 -15.33 2.07 -28.04
CA ASP A 47 -15.72 3.47 -28.27
C ASP A 47 -16.13 3.83 -29.72
N GLU A 48 -16.37 2.86 -30.62
CA GLU A 48 -17.05 3.14 -31.90
C GLU A 48 -18.58 3.28 -31.75
N GLU A 49 -19.17 2.79 -30.66
CA GLU A 49 -20.61 2.97 -30.39
C GLU A 49 -20.89 3.28 -28.91
N GLU A 50 -21.48 4.46 -28.68
CA GLU A 50 -22.29 4.86 -27.53
C GLU A 50 -21.64 5.61 -26.35
N ASP A 51 -22.26 6.77 -26.10
CA ASP A 51 -21.83 7.88 -25.26
C ASP A 51 -22.82 8.05 -24.07
N VAL A 52 -22.42 8.86 -23.09
CA VAL A 52 -23.26 9.60 -22.12
C VAL A 52 -23.64 9.00 -20.75
N PHE A 53 -23.65 7.69 -20.49
CA PHE A 53 -24.25 7.17 -19.21
C PHE A 53 -23.31 6.87 -18.01
N GLN A 54 -21.99 7.05 -18.09
CA GLN A 54 -21.06 6.59 -17.03
C GLN A 54 -20.85 7.56 -15.82
N MET A 55 -21.68 8.59 -15.64
CA MET A 55 -21.33 9.71 -14.75
C MET A 55 -21.62 9.59 -13.23
N CYS A 56 -21.93 8.41 -12.67
CA CYS A 56 -22.35 8.29 -11.26
C CYS A 56 -21.58 7.31 -10.36
N GLY A 57 -20.36 6.90 -10.71
CA GLY A 57 -19.48 6.15 -9.79
C GLY A 57 -18.00 6.29 -10.17
N PRO A 58 -17.04 6.08 -9.26
CA PRO A 58 -15.63 6.02 -9.64
C PRO A 58 -15.48 4.93 -10.68
N SER A 59 -14.99 5.29 -11.86
CA SER A 59 -14.78 4.31 -12.93
C SER A 59 -13.79 3.26 -12.43
N ARG A 60 -13.87 2.04 -12.99
CA ARG A 60 -12.90 0.97 -12.68
C ARG A 60 -11.45 1.44 -12.93
N ILE A 61 -11.27 2.36 -13.88
CA ILE A 61 -10.03 3.04 -14.22
C ILE A 61 -9.60 3.94 -13.05
N ASP A 62 -10.46 4.84 -12.56
CA ASP A 62 -10.15 5.74 -11.43
C ASP A 62 -9.78 4.95 -10.17
N GLY A 63 -10.47 3.84 -9.92
CA GLY A 63 -10.17 2.95 -8.80
C GLY A 63 -8.76 2.34 -8.89
N LEU A 64 -8.35 1.91 -10.09
CA LEU A 64 -7.00 1.39 -10.32
C LEU A 64 -5.94 2.48 -10.23
N GLU A 65 -6.20 3.68 -10.77
CA GLU A 65 -5.28 4.82 -10.66
C GLU A 65 -5.02 5.21 -9.21
N ARG A 66 -6.07 5.27 -8.37
CA ARG A 66 -5.93 5.49 -6.93
C ARG A 66 -5.13 4.39 -6.24
N LEU A 67 -5.34 3.13 -6.62
CA LEU A 67 -4.60 2.00 -6.05
C LEU A 67 -3.12 2.04 -6.45
N ILE A 68 -2.81 2.36 -7.71
CA ILE A 68 -1.44 2.57 -8.20
C ILE A 68 -0.78 3.70 -7.39
N ALA A 69 -1.45 4.85 -7.25
CA ALA A 69 -0.94 5.98 -6.47
C ALA A 69 -0.68 5.58 -5.01
N ARG A 70 -1.58 4.83 -4.39
CA ARG A 70 -1.41 4.33 -3.01
C ARG A 70 -0.16 3.45 -2.88
N HIS A 71 0.03 2.49 -3.79
CA HIS A 71 1.21 1.62 -3.74
C HIS A 71 2.51 2.39 -4.00
N ARG A 72 2.54 3.32 -4.97
CA ARG A 72 3.71 4.17 -5.26
C ARG A 72 4.07 5.08 -4.08
N ASN A 73 3.09 5.75 -3.48
CA ASN A 73 3.32 6.61 -2.31
C ASN A 73 3.89 5.80 -1.15
N ARG A 74 3.39 4.57 -0.96
CA ARG A 74 3.87 3.69 0.10
C ARG A 74 5.29 3.18 -0.14
N GLU A 75 5.62 2.81 -1.38
CA GLU A 75 6.98 2.47 -1.78
C GLU A 75 7.94 3.62 -1.43
N VAL A 76 7.63 4.86 -1.83
CA VAL A 76 8.46 6.04 -1.57
C VAL A 76 8.65 6.27 -0.07
N PHE A 77 7.58 6.17 0.72
CA PHE A 77 7.66 6.31 2.16
C PHE A 77 8.58 5.24 2.80
N LEU A 78 8.42 3.98 2.41
CA LEU A 78 9.23 2.90 2.97
C LEU A 78 10.69 2.98 2.53
N MET A 79 10.96 3.41 1.29
CA MET A 79 12.31 3.73 0.82
C MET A 79 12.94 4.84 1.65
N PHE A 80 12.18 5.89 1.97
CA PHE A 80 12.65 6.96 2.86
C PHE A 80 13.02 6.40 4.23
N ALA A 81 12.13 5.63 4.87
CA ALA A 81 12.40 5.02 6.17
C ALA A 81 13.66 4.13 6.13
N ARG A 82 13.78 3.27 5.11
CA ARG A 82 14.90 2.35 4.91
C ARG A 82 16.24 3.08 4.78
N ASN A 83 16.27 4.21 4.09
CA ASN A 83 17.48 5.01 3.91
C ASN A 83 17.92 5.76 5.18
N HIS A 84 17.05 5.83 6.20
CA HIS A 84 17.35 6.48 7.47
C HIS A 84 17.60 5.49 8.61
N VAL A 85 17.65 4.19 8.32
CA VAL A 85 18.06 3.19 9.30
C VAL A 85 19.58 3.30 9.52
N VAL A 86 19.98 3.53 10.77
CA VAL A 86 21.37 3.58 11.22
C VAL A 86 21.85 2.15 11.47
N ALA A 87 22.97 1.79 10.86
CA ALA A 87 23.53 0.45 11.00
C ALA A 87 23.94 0.15 12.45
N ASN A 88 23.84 -1.13 12.85
CA ASN A 88 24.21 -1.65 14.17
C ASN A 88 23.42 -1.08 15.37
N GLU A 89 22.30 -0.39 15.11
CA GLU A 89 21.39 0.07 16.15
C GLU A 89 20.28 -0.95 16.45
N ILE A 90 19.67 -0.81 17.62
CA ILE A 90 18.45 -1.52 18.01
C ILE A 90 17.31 -0.51 18.09
N TYR A 91 16.25 -0.75 17.33
CA TYR A 91 15.06 0.07 17.26
C TYR A 91 13.99 -0.52 18.15
N ARG A 92 13.45 0.31 19.05
CA ARG A 92 12.30 -0.04 19.88
C ARG A 92 11.02 0.52 19.27
N LEU A 93 10.31 -0.31 18.53
CA LEU A 93 9.12 0.06 17.77
C LEU A 93 7.88 0.00 18.65
N SER A 94 7.07 1.06 18.62
CA SER A 94 5.72 1.11 19.17
C SER A 94 4.71 0.42 18.25
N GLU A 95 3.48 0.22 18.73
CA GLU A 95 2.39 -0.30 17.90
C GLU A 95 2.14 0.57 16.65
N ASP A 96 2.17 1.89 16.81
CA ASP A 96 2.02 2.83 15.69
C ASP A 96 3.14 2.68 14.67
N ASP A 97 4.38 2.48 15.13
CA ASP A 97 5.52 2.20 14.24
C ASP A 97 5.31 0.88 13.49
N LEU A 98 4.85 -0.16 14.19
CA LEU A 98 4.60 -1.47 13.58
C LEU A 98 3.48 -1.41 12.54
N GLN A 99 2.44 -0.60 12.74
CA GLN A 99 1.41 -0.33 11.73
C GLN A 99 1.97 0.51 10.57
N LEU A 100 2.71 1.58 10.90
CA LEU A 100 3.32 2.47 9.92
C LEU A 100 4.38 1.78 9.06
N LEU A 101 5.02 0.73 9.55
CA LEU A 101 6.00 -0.08 8.82
C LEU A 101 5.41 -1.40 8.30
N GLU A 102 4.10 -1.61 8.45
CA GLU A 102 3.37 -2.77 7.91
C GLU A 102 3.81 -4.13 8.49
N TRP A 103 4.27 -4.14 9.74
CA TRP A 103 4.31 -5.37 10.53
C TRP A 103 2.95 -5.76 11.07
N LEU A 104 2.10 -4.76 11.34
CA LEU A 104 0.72 -4.95 11.75
C LEU A 104 -0.22 -4.40 10.68
N PRO A 105 -1.42 -4.99 10.53
CA PRO A 105 -2.47 -4.35 9.78
C PRO A 105 -2.79 -2.99 10.42
N LEU A 106 -3.09 -1.99 9.61
CA LEU A 106 -3.70 -0.75 10.10
C LEU A 106 -4.99 -1.15 10.84
N GLN A 107 -5.22 -0.59 12.03
CA GLN A 107 -6.50 -0.73 12.72
C GLN A 107 -7.60 0.02 11.95
N GLU A 108 -8.04 -0.55 10.83
CA GLU A 108 -9.36 -0.26 10.27
C GLU A 108 -10.35 -1.19 10.97
N ALA A 109 -10.94 -0.68 12.05
CA ALA A 109 -12.19 -1.10 12.66
C ALA A 109 -12.51 -2.60 12.63
N SER A 110 -12.06 -3.31 13.68
CA SER A 110 -12.69 -4.55 14.18
C SER A 110 -14.17 -4.36 14.62
N PHE A 111 -14.85 -3.29 14.19
CA PHE A 111 -16.26 -2.99 14.44
C PHE A 111 -17.20 -3.47 13.32
N MET A 112 -16.68 -4.03 12.22
CA MET A 112 -17.51 -4.52 11.11
C MET A 112 -17.68 -6.06 11.06
N ALA A 113 -17.18 -6.81 12.05
CA ALA A 113 -17.29 -8.27 12.09
C ALA A 113 -18.50 -8.80 12.88
N GLU A 114 -19.39 -7.95 13.40
CA GLU A 114 -20.57 -8.37 14.20
C GLU A 114 -21.94 -8.10 13.58
N ARG A 115 -22.01 -7.78 12.29
CA ARG A 115 -23.30 -7.74 11.59
C ARG A 115 -23.16 -8.22 10.16
N TYR A 116 -23.33 -9.53 9.95
CA TYR A 116 -24.24 -10.13 8.97
C TYR A 116 -24.36 -11.63 9.25
#